data_AF-A0A420IKK5-F1
#
_entry.id   AF-A0A420IKK5-F1
#
_cell.length_a   1.000
_cell.length_b   1.000
_cell.length_c   1.000
_cell.angle_alpha   90.00
_cell.angle_beta   90.00
_cell.angle_gamma   90.00
#
_symmetry.space_group_name_H-M   'P 1'
#
loop_
_entity.id
_entity.type
_entity.pdbx_description
1 polymer ?
#
loop_
_entity_poly.entity_id
_entity_poly.type
_entity_poly.pdbx_seq_one_letter_code
_entity_poly.pdbx_strand_id
1 'polypeptide(L)'
;MPLDPYPSPSMSDGDRIVHLEFMRNAIAMAQIALENSETPVGCVIVHNNQIISRGMNGTNQSFNGTRHAEFVALNNYISRNGFHIIDSGVEESNRTSGVGDDSSSTQRRIREDSLGILTNCTLYVTVEPCIMCASLLRQVGIRRVFFGAWNEKFGGTGGVLDVHKIAGSLKDSSSQKGDYEVSGGWLREEAILLLRRFYLQENERAPEPRDKGKRIFNPIVSDIIDISDHT
;
A
#
# COMPACT_ATOMS: atom_id res chain seq x y z
N MET A 1 14.74 -2.58 18.00
CA MET A 1 14.18 -3.95 18.11
C MET A 1 14.67 -4.68 16.87
N PRO A 2 15.20 -5.91 16.99
CA PRO A 2 15.49 -6.72 15.82
C PRO A 2 14.18 -6.89 15.04
N LEU A 3 14.24 -6.62 13.73
CA LEU A 3 13.11 -6.83 12.82
C LEU A 3 12.87 -8.34 12.78
N ASP A 4 11.81 -8.79 13.48
CA ASP A 4 11.38 -10.19 13.57
C ASP A 4 11.55 -10.88 12.19
N PRO A 5 12.35 -11.97 12.07
CA PRO A 5 12.59 -12.61 10.79
C PRO A 5 11.27 -13.18 10.30
N TYR A 6 10.64 -12.44 9.42
CA TYR A 6 9.31 -12.74 8.91
C TYR A 6 9.23 -14.12 8.26
N PRO A 7 8.06 -14.79 8.32
CA PRO A 7 6.89 -14.45 9.13
C PRO A 7 7.06 -14.82 10.61
N SER A 8 6.33 -14.13 11.49
CA SER A 8 6.42 -14.31 12.95
C SER A 8 6.32 -15.78 13.37
N PRO A 9 7.22 -16.29 14.24
CA PRO A 9 7.26 -17.71 14.63
C PRO A 9 5.96 -18.24 15.25
N SER A 10 5.06 -17.37 15.71
CA SER A 10 3.79 -17.74 16.34
C SER A 10 2.62 -17.93 15.36
N MET A 11 2.80 -17.65 14.07
CA MET A 11 1.74 -17.79 13.06
C MET A 11 1.57 -19.25 12.62
N SER A 12 0.33 -19.74 12.53
CA SER A 12 0.08 -21.10 12.08
C SER A 12 0.46 -21.29 10.60
N ASP A 13 0.83 -22.51 10.21
CA ASP A 13 1.14 -22.83 8.80
C ASP A 13 -0.05 -22.54 7.87
N GLY A 14 -1.28 -22.77 8.34
CA GLY A 14 -2.50 -22.47 7.59
C GLY A 14 -2.65 -20.97 7.30
N ASP A 15 -2.49 -20.13 8.31
CA ASP A 15 -2.57 -18.67 8.16
C ASP A 15 -1.44 -18.14 7.27
N ARG A 16 -0.24 -18.72 7.40
CA ARG A 16 0.90 -18.38 6.55
C ARG A 16 0.63 -18.64 5.07
N ILE A 17 0.00 -19.78 4.74
CA ILE A 17 -0.38 -20.10 3.36
C ILE A 17 -1.35 -19.05 2.79
N VAL A 18 -2.34 -18.64 3.59
CA VAL A 18 -3.31 -17.61 3.20
C VAL A 18 -2.62 -16.28 2.90
N HIS A 19 -1.72 -15.81 3.77
CA HIS A 19 -0.96 -14.58 3.53
C HIS A 19 -0.04 -14.68 2.30
N LEU A 20 0.58 -15.84 2.06
CA LEU A 20 1.38 -16.09 0.87
C LEU A 20 0.54 -16.02 -0.41
N GLU A 21 -0.70 -16.50 -0.39
CA GLU A 21 -1.61 -16.41 -1.54
C GLU A 21 -1.91 -14.94 -1.92
N PHE A 22 -2.18 -14.09 -0.93
CA PHE A 22 -2.41 -12.66 -1.18
C PHE A 22 -1.13 -11.91 -1.58
N MET A 23 0.02 -12.28 -1.03
CA MET A 23 1.30 -11.74 -1.46
C MET A 23 1.64 -12.13 -2.91
N ARG A 24 1.32 -13.37 -3.34
CA ARG A 24 1.45 -13.76 -4.76
C ARG A 24 0.55 -12.94 -5.67
N ASN A 25 -0.66 -12.60 -5.21
CA ASN A 25 -1.55 -11.69 -5.93
C ASN A 25 -0.96 -10.26 -6.05
N ALA A 26 -0.26 -9.76 -5.03
CA ALA A 26 0.46 -8.50 -5.09
C ALA A 26 1.67 -8.58 -6.06
N ILE A 27 2.40 -9.70 -6.07
CA ILE A 27 3.49 -9.97 -7.02
C ILE A 27 2.97 -9.99 -8.46
N ALA A 28 1.80 -10.59 -8.72
CA ALA A 28 1.18 -10.55 -10.04
C ALA A 28 0.89 -9.10 -10.50
N MET A 29 0.40 -8.23 -9.61
CA MET A 29 0.22 -6.81 -9.92
C MET A 29 1.55 -6.10 -10.21
N ALA A 30 2.63 -6.44 -9.50
CA ALA A 30 3.96 -5.91 -9.74
C ALA A 30 4.56 -6.37 -11.08
N GLN A 31 4.27 -7.59 -11.50
CA GLN A 31 4.63 -8.11 -12.83
C GLN A 31 3.93 -7.31 -13.93
N ILE A 32 2.63 -7.05 -13.78
CA ILE A 32 1.88 -6.21 -14.73
C ILE A 32 2.48 -4.80 -14.78
N ALA A 33 2.87 -4.19 -13.65
CA ALA A 33 3.58 -2.91 -13.67
C ALA A 33 4.91 -2.98 -14.44
N LEU A 34 5.71 -4.01 -14.23
CA LEU A 34 6.98 -4.21 -14.94
C LEU A 34 6.77 -4.29 -16.46
N GLU A 35 5.78 -5.08 -16.90
CA GLU A 35 5.42 -5.24 -18.31
C GLU A 35 4.96 -3.92 -18.95
N ASN A 36 4.37 -3.02 -18.17
CA ASN A 36 3.94 -1.69 -18.60
C ASN A 36 5.02 -0.61 -18.40
N SER A 37 6.26 -0.99 -18.15
CA SER A 37 7.39 -0.06 -17.89
C SER A 37 7.13 0.91 -16.71
N GLU A 38 6.42 0.43 -15.69
CA GLU A 38 6.26 1.09 -14.39
C GLU A 38 7.16 0.44 -13.34
N THR A 39 7.45 1.19 -12.28
CA THR A 39 8.18 0.61 -11.14
C THR A 39 7.37 -0.59 -10.60
N PRO A 40 7.95 -1.78 -10.42
CA PRO A 40 7.21 -3.01 -10.16
C PRO A 40 6.79 -3.13 -8.70
N VAL A 41 5.90 -2.23 -8.30
CA VAL A 41 5.21 -2.25 -7.01
C VAL A 41 3.74 -2.56 -7.30
N GLY A 42 3.25 -3.61 -6.65
CA GLY A 42 1.88 -4.09 -6.78
C GLY A 42 1.30 -4.35 -5.41
N CYS A 43 -0.02 -4.19 -5.27
CA CYS A 43 -0.71 -4.46 -4.02
C CYS A 43 -2.14 -4.94 -4.21
N VAL A 44 -2.68 -5.57 -3.16
CA VAL A 44 -4.08 -5.96 -3.04
C VAL A 44 -4.63 -5.60 -1.67
N ILE A 45 -5.87 -5.13 -1.63
CA ILE A 45 -6.63 -4.89 -0.39
C ILE A 45 -7.57 -6.07 -0.19
N VAL A 46 -7.53 -6.65 1.00
CA VAL A 46 -8.27 -7.85 1.37
C VAL A 46 -9.18 -7.56 2.56
N HIS A 47 -10.43 -8.04 2.47
CA HIS A 47 -11.41 -8.02 3.54
C HIS A 47 -12.13 -9.38 3.57
N ASN A 48 -12.31 -9.97 4.75
CA ASN A 48 -12.95 -11.29 4.92
C ASN A 48 -12.40 -12.37 3.96
N ASN A 49 -11.07 -12.45 3.86
CA ASN A 49 -10.35 -13.39 2.99
C ASN A 49 -10.67 -13.24 1.48
N GLN A 50 -11.15 -12.08 1.05
CA GLN A 50 -11.44 -11.77 -0.34
C GLN A 50 -10.73 -10.49 -0.77
N ILE A 51 -10.16 -10.51 -1.98
CA ILE A 51 -9.55 -9.32 -2.57
C ILE A 51 -10.66 -8.39 -3.05
N ILE A 52 -10.76 -7.21 -2.43
CA ILE A 52 -11.78 -6.19 -2.75
C ILE A 52 -11.22 -5.12 -3.70
N SER A 53 -9.90 -4.94 -3.74
CA SER A 53 -9.25 -4.00 -4.65
C SER A 53 -7.80 -4.38 -4.96
N ARG A 54 -7.30 -3.88 -6.08
CA ARG A 54 -5.95 -4.13 -6.59
C ARG A 54 -5.36 -2.82 -7.10
N GLY A 55 -4.04 -2.68 -6.97
CA GLY A 55 -3.30 -1.54 -7.47
C GLY A 55 -1.89 -1.90 -7.87
N MET A 56 -1.32 -1.07 -8.75
CA MET A 56 0.07 -1.12 -9.17
C MET A 56 0.54 0.30 -9.44
N ASN A 57 1.84 0.55 -9.41
CA ASN A 57 2.37 1.87 -9.76
C ASN A 57 1.93 2.28 -11.18
N GLY A 58 1.55 3.54 -11.33
CA GLY A 58 1.13 4.14 -12.59
C GLY A 58 1.70 5.54 -12.79
N THR A 59 2.83 5.85 -12.16
CA THR A 59 3.44 7.18 -12.10
C THR A 59 3.83 7.72 -13.48
N ASN A 60 4.40 6.89 -14.34
CA ASN A 60 4.83 7.24 -15.68
C ASN A 60 3.62 7.42 -16.61
N GLN A 61 2.62 6.54 -16.52
CA GLN A 61 1.42 6.63 -17.38
C GLN A 61 0.58 7.86 -17.05
N SER A 62 0.43 8.19 -15.76
CA SER A 62 -0.43 9.29 -15.32
C SER A 62 0.29 10.65 -15.23
N PHE A 63 1.60 10.69 -15.44
CA PHE A 63 2.45 11.87 -15.18
C PHE A 63 2.22 12.46 -13.77
N ASN A 64 2.04 11.59 -12.78
CA ASN A 64 1.67 11.98 -11.42
C ASN A 64 2.46 11.14 -10.42
N GLY A 65 3.37 11.79 -9.70
CA GLY A 65 4.25 11.14 -8.72
C GLY A 65 3.54 10.53 -7.51
N THR A 66 2.23 10.78 -7.33
CA THR A 66 1.44 10.19 -6.23
C THR A 66 0.78 8.87 -6.60
N ARG A 67 0.82 8.45 -7.88
CA ARG A 67 0.11 7.27 -8.40
C ARG A 67 0.86 5.96 -8.09
N HIS A 68 1.12 5.74 -6.81
CA HIS A 68 1.69 4.50 -6.29
C HIS A 68 0.62 3.41 -6.14
N ALA A 69 1.04 2.15 -6.06
CA ALA A 69 0.16 0.99 -5.98
C ALA A 69 -0.94 1.14 -4.91
N GLU A 70 -0.59 1.61 -3.71
CA GLU A 70 -1.52 1.78 -2.58
C GLU A 70 -2.57 2.86 -2.86
N PHE A 71 -2.17 3.99 -3.45
CA PHE A 71 -3.09 5.04 -3.89
C PHE A 71 -4.03 4.52 -4.98
N VAL A 72 -3.50 3.78 -5.96
CA VAL A 72 -4.29 3.21 -7.05
C VAL A 72 -5.30 2.21 -6.51
N ALA A 73 -4.90 1.30 -5.60
CA ALA A 73 -5.81 0.33 -5.00
C ALA A 73 -6.91 1.00 -4.19
N LEU A 74 -6.57 1.99 -3.36
CA LEU A 74 -7.56 2.71 -2.57
C LEU A 74 -8.51 3.51 -3.46
N ASN A 75 -7.98 4.21 -4.47
CA ASN A 75 -8.78 4.96 -5.44
C ASN A 75 -9.75 4.02 -6.19
N ASN A 76 -9.27 2.87 -6.66
CA ASN A 76 -10.10 1.86 -7.32
C ASN A 76 -11.22 1.35 -6.42
N TYR A 77 -10.91 1.12 -5.13
CA TYR A 77 -11.89 0.70 -4.14
C TYR A 77 -12.98 1.77 -3.97
N ILE A 78 -12.55 3.00 -3.67
CA ILE A 78 -13.43 4.15 -3.45
C ILE A 78 -14.32 4.43 -4.68
N SER A 79 -13.75 4.41 -5.89
CA SER A 79 -14.50 4.69 -7.11
C SER A 79 -15.57 3.64 -7.42
N ARG A 80 -15.34 2.37 -7.08
CA ARG A 80 -16.31 1.27 -7.31
C ARG A 80 -17.41 1.24 -6.27
N ASN A 81 -17.07 1.56 -5.02
CA ASN A 81 -17.99 1.52 -3.89
C ASN A 81 -18.73 2.84 -3.67
N GLY A 82 -18.51 3.82 -4.56
CA GLY A 82 -19.19 5.10 -4.60
C GLY A 82 -18.67 6.08 -3.55
N PHE A 83 -17.97 7.13 -4.01
CA PHE A 83 -17.90 8.40 -3.31
C PHE A 83 -18.96 9.30 -3.95
N HIS A 84 -20.14 9.45 -3.34
CA HIS A 84 -21.01 10.57 -3.73
C HIS A 84 -20.39 11.85 -3.17
N ILE A 85 -19.58 12.50 -4.01
CA ILE A 85 -19.21 13.91 -3.83
C ILE A 85 -20.51 14.69 -3.95
N ILE A 86 -21.01 15.20 -2.82
CA ILE A 86 -21.96 16.30 -2.81
C ILE A 86 -21.10 17.50 -3.19
N ASP A 87 -21.22 17.94 -4.44
CA ASP A 87 -20.56 19.14 -4.91
C ASP A 87 -20.99 20.29 -3.98
N SER A 88 -20.03 21.03 -3.44
CA SER A 88 -20.30 22.27 -2.72
C SER A 88 -20.69 23.31 -3.77
N GLY A 89 -21.88 23.15 -4.34
CA GLY A 89 -22.47 24.07 -5.30
C GLY A 89 -22.75 25.39 -4.61
N VAL A 90 -21.99 26.40 -5.00
CA VAL A 90 -22.44 27.80 -5.01
C VAL A 90 -23.85 27.81 -5.63
N GLU A 91 -24.82 28.33 -4.89
CA GLU A 91 -26.21 28.45 -5.30
C GLU A 91 -26.33 29.31 -6.56
N GLU A 92 -27.07 28.82 -7.56
CA GLU A 92 -27.94 29.71 -8.31
C GLU A 92 -29.37 29.13 -8.30
N SER A 93 -30.25 30.00 -7.82
CA SER A 93 -31.62 29.79 -7.42
C SER A 93 -32.54 29.38 -8.58
N ASN A 94 -33.39 28.37 -8.37
CA ASN A 94 -34.81 28.62 -8.13
C ASN A 94 -35.63 27.34 -7.88
N ARG A 95 -36.54 27.49 -6.93
CA ARG A 95 -37.36 26.47 -6.26
C ARG A 95 -38.64 26.16 -7.01
N THR A 96 -39.12 24.92 -6.85
CA THR A 96 -40.47 24.52 -6.38
C THR A 96 -40.36 23.02 -6.03
N SER A 97 -41.01 22.37 -5.06
CA SER A 97 -41.87 22.68 -3.91
C SER A 97 -42.02 21.35 -3.16
N GLY A 98 -41.85 21.34 -1.84
CA GLY A 98 -42.42 20.32 -0.93
C GLY A 98 -41.79 18.92 -0.89
N VAL A 99 -41.24 18.56 0.27
CA VAL A 99 -41.50 17.37 1.12
C VAL A 99 -40.32 17.26 2.11
N GLY A 100 -40.63 17.06 3.40
CA GLY A 100 -39.67 17.14 4.51
C GLY A 100 -38.53 16.14 4.42
N ASP A 101 -37.32 16.61 4.75
CA ASP A 101 -36.06 15.93 4.43
C ASP A 101 -35.34 15.38 5.69
N ASP A 102 -35.43 14.06 5.91
CA ASP A 102 -34.62 13.27 6.86
C ASP A 102 -33.28 12.81 6.22
N SER A 103 -32.88 13.41 5.09
CA SER A 103 -31.69 12.97 4.34
C SER A 103 -30.35 13.36 4.99
N SER A 104 -30.33 14.33 5.92
CA SER A 104 -29.06 14.79 6.52
C SER A 104 -28.42 13.75 7.46
N SER A 105 -29.23 12.91 8.11
CA SER A 105 -28.77 11.86 9.02
C SER A 105 -28.28 10.62 8.24
N THR A 106 -28.94 10.32 7.13
CA THR A 106 -28.66 9.16 6.27
C THR A 106 -27.39 9.34 5.43
N GLN A 107 -27.13 10.54 4.90
CA GLN A 107 -25.92 10.81 4.12
C GLN A 107 -24.62 10.83 4.94
N ARG A 108 -24.68 11.21 6.23
CA ARG A 108 -23.52 11.13 7.14
C ARG A 108 -23.15 9.67 7.44
N ARG A 109 -24.15 8.80 7.58
CA ARG A 109 -23.98 7.36 7.84
C ARG A 109 -23.35 6.62 6.66
N ILE A 110 -23.70 6.95 5.41
CA ILE A 110 -23.12 6.31 4.22
C ILE A 110 -21.62 6.64 4.05
N ARG A 111 -21.20 7.88 4.39
CA ARG A 111 -19.78 8.30 4.34
C ARG A 111 -18.89 7.51 5.31
N GLU A 112 -19.40 7.18 6.50
CA GLU A 112 -18.67 6.40 7.49
C GLU A 112 -18.56 4.92 7.10
N ASP A 113 -19.51 4.39 6.32
CA ASP A 113 -19.57 2.96 6.01
C ASP A 113 -18.57 2.52 4.93
N SER A 114 -18.48 3.27 3.81
CA SER A 114 -17.59 2.91 2.69
C SER A 114 -16.10 2.99 3.02
N LEU A 115 -15.68 3.87 3.95
CA LEU A 115 -14.30 3.89 4.46
C LEU A 115 -14.14 3.07 5.74
N GLY A 116 -15.21 2.90 6.52
CA GLY A 116 -15.21 2.16 7.78
C GLY A 116 -14.73 0.72 7.61
N ILE A 117 -15.06 0.08 6.49
CA ILE A 117 -14.56 -1.26 6.15
C ILE A 117 -13.02 -1.36 6.09
N LEU A 118 -12.32 -0.28 5.76
CA LEU A 118 -10.85 -0.28 5.68
C LEU A 118 -10.20 -0.56 7.04
N THR A 119 -10.89 -0.23 8.14
CA THR A 119 -10.48 -0.57 9.51
C THR A 119 -10.44 -2.07 9.79
N ASN A 120 -11.04 -2.87 8.91
CA ASN A 120 -10.98 -4.33 8.93
C ASN A 120 -10.19 -4.92 7.76
N CYS A 121 -9.61 -4.09 6.90
CA CYS A 121 -8.88 -4.52 5.72
C CYS A 121 -7.40 -4.75 5.99
N THR A 122 -6.83 -5.71 5.26
CA THR A 122 -5.39 -5.96 5.19
C THR A 122 -4.87 -5.57 3.80
N LEU A 123 -3.79 -4.79 3.75
CA LEU A 123 -3.04 -4.55 2.52
C LEU A 123 -1.89 -5.55 2.40
N TYR A 124 -1.70 -6.10 1.22
CA TYR A 124 -0.51 -6.85 0.83
C TYR A 124 0.18 -6.10 -0.29
N VAL A 125 1.45 -5.74 -0.13
CA VAL A 125 2.21 -4.92 -1.09
C VAL A 125 3.62 -5.47 -1.30
N THR A 126 4.12 -5.48 -2.53
CA THR A 126 5.42 -6.13 -2.82
C THR A 126 6.62 -5.42 -2.17
N VAL A 127 6.53 -4.11 -1.99
CA VAL A 127 7.59 -3.27 -1.40
C VAL A 127 7.01 -2.47 -0.25
N GLU A 128 7.79 -2.26 0.80
CA GLU A 128 7.41 -1.46 1.96
C GLU A 128 6.82 -0.09 1.53
N PRO A 129 5.64 0.29 2.05
CA PRO A 129 5.01 1.57 1.75
C PRO A 129 5.96 2.73 2.01
N CYS A 130 6.04 3.67 1.07
CA CYS A 130 6.81 4.87 1.30
C CYS A 130 6.14 5.77 2.35
N ILE A 131 6.84 6.77 2.88
CA ILE A 131 6.32 7.76 3.85
C ILE A 131 4.93 8.31 3.47
N MET A 132 4.75 8.65 2.19
CA MET A 132 3.48 9.15 1.66
C MET A 132 2.35 8.11 1.74
N CYS A 133 2.61 6.89 1.23
CA CYS A 133 1.63 5.79 1.28
C CYS A 133 1.35 5.35 2.71
N ALA A 134 2.37 5.25 3.55
CA ALA A 134 2.22 4.90 4.95
C ALA A 134 1.34 5.91 5.72
N SER A 135 1.51 7.21 5.44
CA SER A 135 0.66 8.27 6.01
C SER A 135 -0.79 8.17 5.52
N LEU A 136 -1.00 7.95 4.21
CA LEU A 136 -2.33 7.74 3.64
C LEU A 136 -3.05 6.58 4.33
N LEU A 137 -2.38 5.44 4.44
CA LEU A 137 -2.92 4.21 5.04
C LEU A 137 -3.34 4.43 6.50
N ARG A 138 -2.58 5.22 7.26
CA ARG A 138 -2.92 5.63 8.62
C ARG A 138 -4.17 6.53 8.66
N GLN A 139 -4.25 7.49 7.74
CA GLN A 139 -5.37 8.43 7.66
C GLN A 139 -6.70 7.75 7.29
N VAL A 140 -6.65 6.74 6.41
CA VAL A 140 -7.84 5.93 6.09
C VAL A 140 -8.12 4.83 7.10
N GLY A 141 -7.23 4.65 8.07
CA GLY A 141 -7.37 3.72 9.18
C GLY A 141 -7.33 2.25 8.74
N ILE A 142 -6.41 1.85 7.86
CA ILE A 142 -6.28 0.43 7.50
C ILE A 142 -5.91 -0.42 8.73
N ARG A 143 -6.33 -1.68 8.79
CA ARG A 143 -6.01 -2.54 9.96
C ARG A 143 -4.54 -2.94 10.03
N ARG A 144 -4.03 -3.47 8.91
CA ARG A 144 -2.65 -3.99 8.83
C ARG A 144 -2.09 -3.96 7.42
N VAL A 145 -0.77 -4.01 7.34
CA VAL A 145 -0.01 -4.09 6.09
C VAL A 145 0.99 -5.24 6.17
N PHE A 146 0.97 -6.10 5.14
CA PHE A 146 2.02 -7.05 4.86
C PHE A 146 2.82 -6.58 3.66
N PHE A 147 4.15 -6.67 3.73
CA PHE A 147 5.00 -6.33 2.59
C PHE A 147 6.16 -7.31 2.37
N GLY A 148 6.73 -7.26 1.16
CA GLY A 148 7.86 -8.10 0.80
C GLY A 148 9.20 -7.45 1.07
N ALA A 149 9.70 -6.70 0.10
CA ALA A 149 11.00 -6.04 0.19
C ALA A 149 10.93 -4.75 1.02
N TRP A 150 11.97 -4.50 1.83
CA TRP A 150 12.15 -3.23 2.52
C TRP A 150 12.42 -2.07 1.55
N ASN A 151 12.01 -0.86 1.94
CA ASN A 151 12.24 0.36 1.17
C ASN A 151 13.28 1.23 1.86
N GLU A 152 14.54 0.98 1.54
CA GLU A 152 15.71 1.62 2.17
C GLU A 152 15.79 3.14 1.96
N LYS A 153 15.11 3.67 0.94
CA LYS A 153 15.21 5.10 0.58
C LYS A 153 14.05 5.93 1.10
N PHE A 154 12.85 5.35 1.14
CA PHE A 154 11.61 6.10 1.40
C PHE A 154 10.64 5.38 2.34
N GLY A 155 11.05 4.25 2.96
CA GLY A 155 10.20 3.41 3.79
C GLY A 155 9.53 4.16 4.94
N GLY A 156 8.20 4.10 4.99
CA GLY A 156 7.38 4.77 6.00
C GLY A 156 6.88 3.84 7.11
N THR A 157 7.29 2.57 7.10
CA THR A 157 6.83 1.57 8.08
C THR A 157 7.97 0.91 8.88
N GLY A 158 9.11 1.60 8.98
CA GLY A 158 10.30 1.14 9.69
C GLY A 158 11.59 1.22 8.87
N GLY A 159 11.52 1.27 7.54
CA GLY A 159 12.71 1.36 6.69
C GLY A 159 13.46 2.69 6.83
N VAL A 160 12.74 3.81 6.88
CA VAL A 160 13.31 5.15 7.13
C VAL A 160 12.61 5.83 8.29
N LEU A 161 11.28 5.85 8.26
CA LEU A 161 10.44 6.42 9.32
C LEU A 161 9.38 5.43 9.76
N ASP A 162 8.90 5.61 11.00
CA ASP A 162 7.82 4.85 11.60
C ASP A 162 6.47 5.58 11.46
N VAL A 163 6.06 5.94 10.24
CA VAL A 163 4.83 6.75 10.00
C VAL A 163 3.57 5.98 10.36
N HIS A 164 3.58 4.65 10.29
CA HIS A 164 2.46 3.77 10.65
C HIS A 164 2.03 3.83 12.13
N LYS A 165 2.85 4.44 13.01
CA LYS A 165 2.58 4.59 14.45
C LYS A 165 3.04 5.95 14.95
N ILE A 166 2.54 6.41 16.09
CA ILE A 166 3.04 7.64 16.74
C ILE A 166 4.12 7.28 17.78
N ALA A 167 5.23 8.02 17.77
CA ALA A 167 6.29 7.86 18.76
C ALA A 167 5.80 8.27 20.17
N GLY A 168 5.82 7.32 21.12
CA GLY A 168 5.45 7.55 22.53
C GLY A 168 4.49 6.50 23.13
N SER A 169 3.84 5.67 22.32
CA SER A 169 2.77 4.74 22.77
C SER A 169 3.24 3.35 23.23
N LEU A 170 4.44 3.23 23.81
CA LEU A 170 4.86 1.94 24.40
C LEU A 170 4.23 1.65 25.77
N LYS A 171 3.31 2.50 26.27
CA LYS A 171 2.74 2.33 27.63
C LYS A 171 1.22 2.38 27.79
N ASP A 172 0.44 2.76 26.77
CA ASP A 172 -1.02 2.69 26.88
C ASP A 172 -1.60 1.77 25.81
N SER A 173 -2.30 0.75 26.28
CA SER A 173 -2.82 -0.40 25.52
C SER A 173 -4.01 -0.06 24.61
N SER A 174 -4.14 1.20 24.20
CA SER A 174 -5.11 1.65 23.22
C SER A 174 -4.36 2.15 21.99
N SER A 175 -4.30 1.31 20.94
CA SER A 175 -3.88 1.72 19.61
C SER A 175 -4.58 3.04 19.27
N GLN A 176 -3.81 4.11 19.13
CA GLN A 176 -4.35 5.43 18.85
C GLN A 176 -5.05 5.39 17.48
N LYS A 177 -6.09 6.21 17.32
CA LYS A 177 -6.95 6.19 16.14
C LYS A 177 -6.11 6.31 14.86
N GLY A 178 -6.07 5.23 14.09
CA GLY A 178 -5.44 5.16 12.77
C GLY A 178 -4.12 4.38 12.69
N ASP A 179 -3.47 4.07 13.81
CA ASP A 179 -2.26 3.22 13.82
C ASP A 179 -2.58 1.82 13.29
N TYR A 180 -1.61 1.18 12.61
CA TYR A 180 -1.81 -0.13 12.00
C TYR A 180 -0.62 -1.07 12.14
N GLU A 181 -0.91 -2.37 12.17
CA GLU A 181 0.09 -3.42 12.28
C GLU A 181 0.88 -3.61 10.97
N VAL A 182 2.18 -3.89 11.07
CA VAL A 182 3.04 -4.09 9.89
C VAL A 182 3.83 -5.40 9.99
N SER A 183 3.97 -6.09 8.87
CA SER A 183 4.82 -7.27 8.75
C SER A 183 5.47 -7.35 7.36
N GLY A 184 6.78 -7.10 7.29
CA GLY A 184 7.60 -7.20 6.09
C GLY A 184 8.08 -8.60 5.71
N GLY A 185 9.02 -8.71 4.77
CA GLY A 185 9.75 -9.94 4.45
C GLY A 185 9.01 -11.00 3.61
N TRP A 186 7.73 -10.82 3.31
CA TRP A 186 6.94 -11.82 2.58
C TRP A 186 7.25 -11.86 1.09
N LEU A 187 7.71 -13.00 0.55
CA LEU A 187 8.16 -13.08 -0.86
C LEU A 187 9.17 -11.98 -1.21
N ARG A 188 10.08 -11.68 -0.25
CA ARG A 188 11.07 -10.61 -0.34
C ARG A 188 11.95 -10.78 -1.58
N GLU A 189 12.40 -11.99 -1.84
CA GLU A 189 13.31 -12.27 -2.95
C GLU A 189 12.65 -11.95 -4.28
N GLU A 190 11.40 -12.40 -4.49
CA GLU A 190 10.63 -12.14 -5.69
C GLU A 190 10.41 -10.63 -5.91
N ALA A 191 10.07 -9.90 -4.85
CA ALA A 191 9.92 -8.45 -4.92
C ALA A 191 11.22 -7.73 -5.30
N ILE A 192 12.37 -8.13 -4.70
CA ILE A 192 13.68 -7.57 -5.02
C ILE A 192 14.08 -7.89 -6.46
N LEU A 193 13.84 -9.12 -6.92
CA LEU A 193 14.17 -9.53 -8.29
C LEU A 193 13.37 -8.74 -9.33
N LEU A 194 12.10 -8.44 -9.07
CA LEU A 194 11.31 -7.57 -9.93
C LEU A 194 11.90 -6.15 -10.00
N LEU A 195 12.22 -5.54 -8.85
CA LEU A 195 12.88 -4.22 -8.81
C LEU A 195 14.21 -4.20 -9.57
N ARG A 196 15.04 -5.24 -9.41
CA ARG A 196 16.31 -5.37 -10.14
C ARG A 196 16.08 -5.45 -11.64
N ARG A 197 15.09 -6.23 -12.11
CA ARG A 197 14.72 -6.29 -13.53
C ARG A 197 14.32 -4.92 -14.08
N PHE A 198 13.53 -4.15 -13.33
CA PHE A 198 13.15 -2.79 -13.72
C PHE A 198 14.35 -1.85 -13.86
N TYR A 199 15.31 -1.88 -12.93
CA TYR A 199 16.45 -0.96 -12.99
C TYR A 199 17.48 -1.27 -14.09
N LEU A 200 17.41 -2.47 -14.68
CA LEU A 200 18.16 -2.85 -15.88
C LEU A 200 17.52 -2.31 -17.16
N GLN A 201 16.20 -2.14 -17.18
CA GLN A 201 15.52 -1.55 -18.32
C GLN A 201 15.94 -0.09 -18.49
N GLU A 202 16.07 0.32 -19.74
CA GLU A 202 16.25 1.73 -20.09
C GLU A 202 14.92 2.45 -19.97
N ASN A 203 14.95 3.68 -19.44
CA ASN A 203 13.75 4.50 -19.39
C ASN A 203 13.73 5.38 -20.65
N GLU A 204 13.06 4.90 -21.69
CA GLU A 204 12.88 5.65 -22.95
C GLU A 204 12.10 6.96 -22.76
N ARG A 205 11.38 7.12 -21.63
CA ARG A 205 10.65 8.35 -21.30
C ARG A 205 11.51 9.39 -20.57
N ALA A 206 12.77 9.10 -20.29
CA ALA A 206 13.68 10.07 -19.69
C ALA A 206 14.09 11.13 -20.73
N PRO A 207 14.12 12.44 -20.38
CA PRO A 207 14.52 13.50 -21.31
C PRO A 207 15.91 13.27 -21.92
N GLU A 208 16.82 12.71 -21.13
CA GLU A 208 18.12 12.21 -21.56
C GLU A 208 18.29 10.77 -21.03
N PRO A 209 18.14 9.74 -21.87
CA PRO A 209 18.37 8.36 -21.48
C PRO A 209 19.85 8.18 -21.08
N ARG A 210 20.09 7.76 -19.83
CA ARG A 210 21.44 7.34 -19.42
C ARG A 210 21.68 5.93 -19.92
N ASP A 211 22.79 5.72 -20.63
CA ASP A 211 23.24 4.38 -21.05
C ASP A 211 23.43 3.49 -19.81
N LYS A 212 22.66 2.40 -19.76
CA LYS A 212 22.71 1.40 -18.67
C LYS A 212 23.32 0.08 -19.11
N GLY A 213 23.89 -0.03 -20.31
CA GLY A 213 24.36 -1.28 -20.92
C GLY A 213 25.41 -2.06 -20.11
N LYS A 214 26.06 -1.42 -19.12
CA LYS A 214 27.03 -2.09 -18.21
C LYS A 214 26.39 -2.75 -16.98
N ARG A 215 25.09 -2.57 -16.73
CA ARG A 215 24.44 -3.16 -15.55
C ARG A 215 24.12 -4.63 -15.79
N ILE A 216 24.69 -5.50 -14.96
CA ILE A 216 24.47 -6.95 -15.02
C ILE A 216 23.38 -7.33 -14.02
N PHE A 217 22.45 -8.18 -14.42
CA PHE A 217 21.47 -8.75 -13.51
C PHE A 217 22.16 -9.65 -12.48
N ASN A 218 22.05 -9.30 -11.20
CA ASN A 218 22.43 -10.20 -10.11
C ASN A 218 21.18 -10.91 -9.58
N PRO A 219 21.04 -12.23 -9.78
CA PRO A 219 19.93 -13.01 -9.25
C PRO A 219 20.06 -13.30 -7.75
N ILE A 220 21.25 -13.14 -7.16
CA ILE A 220 21.51 -13.51 -5.76
C ILE A 220 21.01 -12.40 -4.85
N VAL A 221 20.00 -12.70 -4.04
CA VAL A 221 19.54 -11.83 -2.96
C VAL A 221 20.24 -12.29 -1.69
N SER A 222 20.99 -11.41 -1.03
CA SER A 222 21.66 -11.75 0.22
C SER A 222 20.64 -11.93 1.35
N ASP A 223 20.98 -12.82 2.27
CA ASP A 223 20.28 -12.98 3.54
C ASP A 223 20.25 -11.64 4.30
N ILE A 224 19.23 -11.48 5.14
CA ILE A 224 19.15 -10.33 6.05
C ILE A 224 20.28 -10.52 7.05
N ILE A 225 21.33 -9.68 6.96
CA ILE A 225 22.40 -9.66 7.96
C ILE A 225 21.77 -9.11 9.24
N ASP A 226 21.78 -9.91 10.30
CA ASP A 226 21.40 -9.48 11.64
C ASP A 226 22.44 -8.44 12.09
N ILE A 227 22.10 -7.15 12.01
CA ILE A 227 22.97 -6.08 12.53
C ILE A 227 22.75 -6.02 14.04
N SER A 228 23.12 -7.09 14.75
CA SER A 228 23.27 -7.11 16.21
C SER A 228 24.70 -6.89 16.67
N ASP A 229 25.68 -6.86 15.74
CA ASP A 229 27.12 -6.93 16.08
C ASP A 229 27.93 -5.68 15.73
N HIS A 230 27.30 -4.50 15.65
CA HIS A 230 28.03 -3.23 15.70
C HIS A 230 27.61 -2.46 16.96
N THR A 231 28.32 -2.82 18.03
CA THR A 231 28.48 -2.14 19.32
C THR A 231 28.44 -0.62 19.26
#